data_AF-A0A8B7Z025-F1
#
_entry.id   AF-A0A8B7Z025-F1
#
_cell.length_a   1.000
_cell.length_b   1.000
_cell.length_c   1.000
_cell.angle_alpha   90.00
_cell.angle_beta   90.00
_cell.angle_gamma   90.00
#
_symmetry.space_group_name_H-M   'P 1'
#
loop_
_entity.id
_entity.type
_entity.pdbx_description
1 polymer ?
#
loop_
_entity_poly.entity_id
_entity_poly.type
_entity_poly.pdbx_seq_one_letter_code
_entity_poly.pdbx_strand_id
1 'polypeptide(L)'
;MAFGTFSALILTAMIAGCFPQGLWRLRPGLPSPSCSISLEASQIQQVRENRDLVRLLEKNPSYLKSSQHQHPIVTLTYRQKRLLLRRFPDLFRQSDGTTSAGDPRQRRNTAGRVCPPRPDSEPLILARTADGQVVQLVQEVAGHNQWIMDEICSAQQDGDMACGLAEREMPALFINLSGILATEGSDADFDMAYIVVNCCVAMRE
;
A
#
# COMPACT_ATOMS: atom_id res chain seq x y z
N MET A 1 38.27 -28.06 -51.82
CA MET A 1 36.92 -28.56 -51.49
C MET A 1 36.85 -28.80 -49.98
N ALA A 2 35.81 -28.26 -49.35
CA ALA A 2 35.16 -28.69 -48.09
C ALA A 2 35.89 -28.58 -46.72
N PHE A 3 35.38 -27.63 -45.90
CA PHE A 3 35.02 -27.64 -44.46
C PHE A 3 36.00 -28.25 -43.44
N GLY A 4 36.43 -27.62 -42.34
CA GLY A 4 35.82 -26.61 -41.49
C GLY A 4 35.25 -27.26 -40.22
N THR A 5 35.82 -27.01 -39.03
CA THR A 5 35.07 -26.97 -37.76
C THR A 5 35.83 -26.17 -36.69
N PHE A 6 35.19 -25.09 -36.25
CA PHE A 6 35.51 -24.28 -35.08
C PHE A 6 35.07 -25.02 -33.81
N SER A 7 35.92 -25.06 -32.78
CA SER A 7 35.45 -25.30 -31.40
C SER A 7 35.13 -23.94 -30.77
N ALA A 8 33.84 -23.66 -30.65
CA ALA A 8 33.31 -22.50 -29.97
C ALA A 8 33.10 -22.79 -28.47
N LEU A 9 33.57 -21.86 -27.64
CA LEU A 9 33.18 -21.69 -26.24
C LEU A 9 31.65 -21.70 -26.12
N ILE A 10 31.12 -22.46 -25.16
CA ILE A 10 29.78 -22.20 -24.62
C ILE A 10 29.91 -21.84 -23.14
N LEU A 11 29.92 -20.52 -22.94
CA LEU A 11 29.72 -19.84 -21.67
C LEU A 11 28.30 -20.16 -21.19
N THR A 12 28.17 -20.95 -20.12
CA THR A 12 26.87 -21.26 -19.52
C THR A 12 26.40 -20.05 -18.71
N ALA A 13 25.60 -19.18 -19.33
CA ALA A 13 24.90 -18.11 -18.66
C ALA A 13 23.83 -18.72 -17.73
N MET A 14 23.98 -18.53 -16.42
CA MET A 14 22.92 -18.80 -15.45
C MET A 14 21.79 -17.78 -15.64
N ILE A 15 20.79 -18.15 -16.44
CA ILE A 15 19.52 -17.42 -16.50
C ILE A 15 18.69 -17.89 -15.30
N ALA A 16 18.67 -17.08 -14.24
CA ALA A 16 17.70 -17.21 -13.15
C ALA A 16 16.32 -16.79 -13.66
N GLY A 17 15.65 -17.70 -14.38
CA GLY A 17 14.27 -17.55 -14.81
C GLY A 17 13.31 -17.84 -13.66
N CYS A 18 12.55 -16.82 -13.22
CA CYS A 18 11.32 -17.05 -12.46
C CYS A 18 10.35 -17.82 -13.38
N PHE A 19 10.09 -19.09 -13.06
CA PHE A 19 9.15 -19.94 -13.80
C PHE A 19 7.69 -19.48 -13.59
N PRO A 20 6.82 -19.56 -14.61
CA PRO A 20 5.39 -19.33 -14.46
C PRO A 20 4.74 -20.50 -13.73
N GLN A 21 3.83 -20.21 -12.81
CA GLN A 21 3.11 -21.20 -12.02
C GLN A 21 2.12 -21.98 -12.89
N GLY A 22 2.43 -23.25 -13.12
CA GLY A 22 1.53 -24.24 -13.68
C GLY A 22 1.87 -25.61 -13.11
N LEU A 23 0.86 -26.30 -12.57
CA LEU A 23 0.87 -27.64 -11.95
C LEU A 23 1.39 -27.74 -10.49
N TRP A 24 0.46 -27.54 -9.56
CA TRP A 24 0.57 -28.03 -8.19
C TRP A 24 0.28 -29.54 -8.14
N ARG A 25 1.33 -30.37 -8.08
CA ARG A 25 1.27 -31.72 -7.46
C ARG A 25 2.46 -31.94 -6.54
N LEU A 26 2.19 -31.76 -5.25
CA LEU A 26 2.69 -32.53 -4.11
C LEU A 26 4.13 -33.08 -4.22
N ARG A 27 5.11 -32.26 -3.79
CA ARG A 27 6.34 -32.77 -3.17
C ARG A 27 6.52 -32.06 -1.82
N PRO A 28 6.52 -32.78 -0.68
CA PRO A 28 6.95 -32.22 0.58
C PRO A 28 8.47 -32.16 0.61
N GLY A 29 9.04 -30.99 0.94
CA GLY A 29 10.44 -30.91 1.39
C GLY A 29 11.46 -30.20 0.50
N LEU A 30 11.06 -29.33 -0.44
CA LEU A 30 11.98 -28.27 -0.88
C LEU A 30 11.56 -26.95 -0.20
N PRO A 31 12.49 -26.19 0.41
CA PRO A 31 12.19 -24.80 0.72
C PRO A 31 11.90 -24.14 -0.62
N SER A 32 10.62 -23.83 -0.84
CA SER A 32 10.23 -22.83 -1.82
C SER A 32 11.20 -21.66 -1.60
N PRO A 33 11.87 -21.11 -2.63
CA PRO A 33 12.50 -19.82 -2.48
C PRO A 33 11.36 -18.83 -2.24
N SER A 34 10.92 -18.72 -0.99
CA SER A 34 10.12 -17.63 -0.49
C SER A 34 11.02 -16.42 -0.68
N CYS A 35 10.80 -15.72 -1.77
CA CYS A 35 11.35 -14.39 -1.95
C CYS A 35 10.65 -13.52 -0.90
N SER A 36 11.13 -13.60 0.34
CA SER A 36 10.70 -12.72 1.43
C SER A 36 11.17 -11.33 1.04
N ILE A 37 10.22 -10.42 0.90
CA ILE A 37 10.51 -9.03 0.57
C ILE A 37 10.69 -8.35 1.92
N SER A 38 11.87 -8.37 2.52
CA SER A 38 12.05 -7.71 3.81
C SER A 38 12.55 -6.28 3.64
N LEU A 39 12.46 -5.49 4.72
CA LEU A 39 13.12 -4.18 4.78
C LEU A 39 14.62 -4.35 4.98
N GLU A 40 15.38 -3.46 4.35
CA GLU A 40 16.82 -3.38 4.50
C GLU A 40 17.20 -2.69 5.83
N ALA A 41 18.40 -2.96 6.35
CA ALA A 41 18.87 -2.35 7.60
C ALA A 41 18.86 -0.81 7.57
N SER A 42 19.14 -0.21 6.41
CA SER A 42 19.05 1.24 6.18
C SER A 42 17.62 1.77 6.31
N GLN A 43 16.62 0.99 5.89
CA GLN A 43 15.19 1.33 6.00
C GLN A 43 14.71 1.20 7.44
N ILE A 44 15.16 0.17 8.16
CA ILE A 44 14.92 0.05 9.62
C ILE A 44 15.50 1.26 10.35
N GLN A 45 16.69 1.69 9.96
CA GLN A 45 17.34 2.88 10.53
C GLN A 45 16.54 4.16 10.26
N GLN A 46 15.96 4.34 9.07
CA GLN A 46 15.05 5.47 8.77
C GLN A 46 13.86 5.52 9.74
N VAL A 47 13.27 4.35 10.06
CA VAL A 47 12.18 4.29 11.05
C VAL A 47 12.66 4.71 12.43
N ARG A 48 13.84 4.24 12.85
CA ARG A 48 14.45 4.59 14.15
C ARG A 48 14.76 6.08 14.27
N GLU A 49 15.26 6.70 13.20
CA GLU A 49 15.52 8.14 13.15
C GLU A 49 14.24 8.97 13.25
N ASN A 50 13.11 8.42 12.80
CA ASN A 50 11.78 9.04 12.89
C ASN A 50 10.97 8.58 14.11
N ARG A 51 11.59 7.96 15.12
CA ARG A 51 10.90 7.40 16.31
C ARG A 51 10.00 8.42 17.01
N ASP A 52 10.48 9.65 17.19
CA ASP A 52 9.73 10.67 17.91
C ASP A 52 8.51 11.16 17.13
N LEU A 53 8.62 11.24 15.79
CA LEU A 53 7.48 11.51 14.91
C LEU A 53 6.44 10.39 15.00
N VAL A 54 6.87 9.12 14.90
CA VAL A 54 5.94 7.98 15.00
C VAL A 54 5.20 8.00 16.34
N ARG A 55 5.92 8.23 17.45
CA ARG A 55 5.31 8.35 18.79
C ARG A 55 4.37 9.54 18.93
N LEU A 56 4.67 10.66 18.26
CA LEU A 56 3.80 11.82 18.23
C LEU A 56 2.47 11.48 17.53
N LEU A 57 2.54 10.78 16.39
CA LEU A 57 1.39 10.35 15.60
C LEU A 57 0.55 9.29 16.32
N GLU A 58 1.17 8.35 17.03
CA GLU A 58 0.47 7.37 17.89
C GLU A 58 -0.37 8.06 18.97
N LYS A 59 0.21 9.08 19.63
CA LYS A 59 -0.46 9.82 20.70
C LYS A 59 -1.50 10.81 20.18
N ASN A 60 -1.34 11.31 18.96
CA ASN A 60 -2.20 12.34 18.37
C ASN A 60 -2.66 11.92 16.97
N PRO A 61 -3.64 11.01 16.85
CA PRO A 61 -4.05 10.47 15.54
C PRO A 61 -4.58 11.52 14.56
N SER A 62 -5.06 12.67 15.05
CA SER A 62 -5.49 13.79 14.21
C SER A 62 -4.36 14.34 13.32
N TYR A 63 -3.10 14.18 13.72
CA TYR A 63 -1.95 14.62 12.91
C TYR A 63 -1.73 13.77 11.67
N LEU A 64 -2.25 12.54 11.63
CA LEU A 64 -2.31 11.73 10.41
C LEU A 64 -3.26 12.32 9.36
N LYS A 65 -4.03 13.37 9.67
CA LYS A 65 -4.86 14.08 8.67
C LYS A 65 -4.25 15.40 8.20
N SER A 66 -3.05 15.73 8.66
CA SER A 66 -2.37 16.97 8.30
C SER A 66 -1.32 16.70 7.23
N SER A 67 -1.38 17.43 6.11
CA SER A 67 -0.40 17.38 5.02
C SER A 67 1.05 17.51 5.48
N GLN A 68 1.30 18.28 6.55
CA GLN A 68 2.64 18.45 7.12
C GLN A 68 3.30 17.13 7.57
N HIS A 69 2.49 16.12 7.92
CA HIS A 69 2.98 14.82 8.39
C HIS A 69 2.75 13.71 7.35
N GLN A 70 2.10 13.99 6.22
CA GLN A 70 1.83 13.03 5.15
C GLN A 70 3.02 12.91 4.19
N HIS A 71 4.13 12.36 4.70
CA HIS A 71 5.32 12.07 3.91
C HIS A 71 5.85 10.66 4.22
N PRO A 72 6.50 9.99 3.26
CA PRO A 72 7.06 8.67 3.52
C PRO A 72 8.22 8.77 4.52
N ILE A 73 8.26 7.86 5.48
CA ILE A 73 9.37 7.64 6.41
C ILE A 73 10.37 6.65 5.79
N VAL A 74 9.85 5.57 5.18
CA VAL A 74 10.65 4.54 4.52
C VAL A 74 10.60 4.74 3.01
N THR A 75 11.77 4.84 2.38
CA THR A 75 11.88 4.86 0.92
C THR A 75 12.11 3.46 0.36
N LEU A 76 11.15 2.96 -0.42
CA LEU A 76 11.24 1.63 -1.04
C LEU A 76 12.12 1.62 -2.28
N THR A 77 12.97 0.60 -2.40
CA THR A 77 13.79 0.41 -3.59
C THR A 77 12.93 0.01 -4.79
N TYR A 78 13.39 0.31 -6.00
CA TYR A 78 12.71 -0.11 -7.23
C TYR A 78 12.49 -1.63 -7.29
N ARG A 79 13.44 -2.41 -6.76
CA ARG A 79 13.33 -3.87 -6.69
C ARG A 79 12.22 -4.30 -5.74
N GLN A 80 12.15 -3.75 -4.53
CA GLN A 80 11.06 -4.03 -3.58
C GLN A 80 9.71 -3.68 -4.18
N LYS A 81 9.59 -2.47 -4.75
CA LYS A 81 8.38 -2.04 -5.49
C LYS A 81 7.94 -3.09 -6.52
N ARG A 82 8.81 -3.49 -7.45
CA ARG A 82 8.47 -4.51 -8.46
C ARG A 82 8.10 -5.86 -7.86
N LEU A 83 8.73 -6.29 -6.77
CA LEU A 83 8.41 -7.56 -6.12
C LEU A 83 7.04 -7.50 -5.44
N LEU A 84 6.69 -6.38 -4.80
CA LEU A 84 5.38 -6.19 -4.16
C LEU A 84 4.26 -6.18 -5.20
N LEU A 85 4.43 -5.49 -6.33
CA LEU A 85 3.44 -5.51 -7.43
C LEU A 85 3.21 -6.91 -7.98
N ARG A 86 4.26 -7.72 -8.09
CA ARG A 86 4.16 -9.11 -8.56
C ARG A 86 3.51 -10.02 -7.54
N ARG A 87 3.75 -9.79 -6.25
CA ARG A 87 3.24 -10.62 -5.15
C ARG A 87 1.79 -10.30 -4.80
N PHE A 88 1.39 -9.03 -4.92
CA PHE A 88 0.06 -8.54 -4.57
C PHE A 88 -0.59 -7.76 -5.72
N PRO A 89 -0.72 -8.34 -6.92
CA PRO A 89 -1.18 -7.61 -8.10
C PRO A 89 -2.59 -7.04 -7.93
N ASP A 90 -3.46 -7.68 -7.16
CA ASP A 90 -4.85 -7.26 -6.97
C ASP A 90 -5.00 -5.99 -6.11
N LEU A 91 -3.98 -5.63 -5.32
CA LEU A 91 -4.00 -4.43 -4.48
C LEU A 91 -3.62 -3.17 -5.25
N PHE A 92 -2.91 -3.31 -6.37
CA PHE A 92 -2.37 -2.20 -7.14
C PHE A 92 -3.09 -2.08 -8.47
N ARG A 93 -3.54 -0.86 -8.81
CA ARG A 93 -4.08 -0.57 -10.14
C ARG A 93 -3.27 0.54 -10.80
N GLN A 94 -3.18 0.46 -12.12
CA GLN A 94 -2.50 1.47 -12.91
C GLN A 94 -3.14 2.83 -12.64
N SER A 95 -2.31 3.81 -12.28
CA SER A 95 -2.77 5.19 -12.15
C SER A 95 -2.87 5.77 -13.54
N ASP A 96 -4.00 5.58 -14.23
CA ASP A 96 -4.25 6.31 -15.45
C ASP A 96 -4.31 7.79 -15.06
N GLY A 97 -3.32 8.58 -15.50
CA GLY A 97 -3.14 10.01 -15.20
C GLY A 97 -4.28 10.92 -15.68
N THR A 98 -5.44 10.35 -15.99
CA THR A 98 -6.70 11.02 -16.30
C THR A 98 -7.61 11.00 -15.08
N THR A 99 -7.38 11.93 -14.15
CA THR A 99 -8.36 12.38 -13.14
C THR A 99 -9.53 13.17 -13.76
N SER A 100 -10.01 12.78 -14.95
CA SER A 100 -11.12 13.47 -15.63
C SER A 100 -11.94 12.54 -16.49
N ALA A 101 -12.65 11.63 -15.82
CA ALA A 101 -14.00 11.18 -16.19
C ALA A 101 -14.34 10.04 -15.23
N GLY A 102 -15.29 10.29 -14.32
CA GLY A 102 -15.70 9.33 -13.30
C GLY A 102 -15.88 7.93 -13.88
N ASP A 103 -15.24 6.97 -13.23
CA ASP A 103 -15.44 5.55 -13.44
C ASP A 103 -16.96 5.29 -13.50
N PRO A 104 -17.50 4.67 -14.57
CA PRO A 104 -18.94 4.46 -14.73
C PRO A 104 -19.56 3.67 -13.57
N ARG A 105 -18.76 2.91 -12.80
CA ARG A 105 -19.21 2.29 -11.53
C ARG A 105 -19.39 3.29 -10.39
N GLN A 106 -18.57 4.34 -10.33
CA GLN A 106 -18.63 5.38 -9.31
C GLN A 106 -19.80 6.35 -9.56
N ARG A 107 -20.11 6.65 -10.84
CA ARG A 107 -21.30 7.43 -11.24
C ARG A 107 -22.63 6.73 -10.94
N ARG A 108 -22.67 5.40 -10.94
CA ARG A 108 -23.91 4.65 -10.62
C ARG A 108 -24.21 4.60 -9.11
N ASN A 109 -23.20 4.76 -8.25
CA ASN A 109 -23.34 4.68 -6.79
C ASN A 109 -23.52 6.02 -6.08
N THR A 110 -23.36 7.16 -6.78
CA THR A 110 -23.52 8.51 -6.24
C THR A 110 -24.88 9.14 -6.53
N ALA A 111 -25.62 8.65 -7.52
CA ALA A 111 -26.98 9.11 -7.79
C ALA A 111 -27.93 8.68 -6.66
N GLY A 112 -28.20 9.58 -5.71
CA GLY A 112 -29.16 9.35 -4.61
C GLY A 112 -28.56 9.15 -3.22
N ARG A 113 -27.25 9.34 -3.02
CA ARG A 113 -26.69 9.40 -1.65
C ARG A 113 -26.91 10.79 -1.05
N VAL A 114 -27.47 10.82 0.16
CA VAL A 114 -27.66 12.04 0.97
C VAL A 114 -26.32 12.75 1.19
N CYS A 115 -25.26 11.97 1.45
CA CYS A 115 -23.91 12.47 1.65
C CYS A 115 -23.00 11.94 0.54
N PRO A 116 -22.79 12.69 -0.56
CA PRO A 116 -21.90 12.27 -1.62
C PRO A 116 -20.44 12.28 -1.14
N PRO A 117 -19.70 11.17 -1.27
CA PRO A 117 -18.30 11.12 -0.86
C PRO A 117 -17.45 11.97 -1.80
N ARG A 118 -16.53 12.76 -1.25
CA ARG A 118 -15.47 13.41 -2.02
C ARG A 118 -14.13 12.78 -1.63
N PRO A 119 -13.29 12.36 -2.59
CA PRO A 119 -11.95 11.92 -2.25
C PRO A 119 -11.20 13.09 -1.61
N ASP A 120 -10.48 12.81 -0.52
CA ASP A 120 -9.50 13.76 -0.03
C ASP A 120 -8.44 14.01 -1.12
N SER A 121 -8.06 15.28 -1.28
CA SER A 121 -7.04 15.68 -2.24
C SER A 121 -5.63 15.36 -1.75
N GLU A 122 -5.45 15.15 -0.45
CA GLU A 122 -4.15 14.82 0.12
C GLU A 122 -3.82 13.31 -0.04
N PRO A 123 -2.58 12.97 -0.43
CA PRO A 123 -2.19 11.57 -0.56
C PRO A 123 -2.09 10.92 0.83
N LEU A 124 -2.84 9.83 1.02
CA LEU A 124 -2.76 9.05 2.26
C LEU A 124 -1.50 8.19 2.28
N ILE A 125 -0.41 8.71 2.83
CA ILE A 125 0.88 8.01 2.92
C ILE A 125 1.05 7.33 4.28
N LEU A 126 0.70 8.03 5.36
CA LEU A 126 0.67 7.49 6.71
C LEU A 126 -0.78 7.28 7.16
N ALA A 127 -1.02 6.16 7.82
CA ALA A 127 -2.33 5.81 8.35
C ALA A 127 -2.17 5.11 9.70
N ARG A 128 -3.32 4.68 10.27
CA ARG A 128 -3.34 3.82 11.44
C ARG A 128 -4.04 2.49 11.15
N THR A 129 -3.62 1.43 11.81
CA THR A 129 -4.39 0.18 11.86
C THR A 129 -5.57 0.30 12.82
N ALA A 130 -6.48 -0.66 12.79
CA ALA A 130 -7.58 -0.77 13.77
C ALA A 130 -7.06 -0.82 15.22
N ASP A 131 -5.89 -1.41 15.44
CA ASP A 131 -5.22 -1.49 16.75
C ASP A 131 -4.47 -0.21 17.15
N GLY A 132 -4.56 0.85 16.35
CA GLY A 132 -3.96 2.16 16.63
C GLY A 132 -2.47 2.27 16.31
N GLN A 133 -1.88 1.29 15.62
CA GLN A 133 -0.48 1.35 15.21
C GLN A 133 -0.31 2.27 14.00
N VAL A 134 0.77 3.05 13.99
CA VAL A 134 1.10 3.94 12.87
C VAL A 134 1.82 3.17 11.79
N VAL A 135 1.33 3.30 10.56
CA VAL A 135 1.81 2.54 9.41
C VAL A 135 2.04 3.45 8.21
N GLN A 136 2.96 3.05 7.34
CA GLN A 136 3.16 3.69 6.05
C GLN A 136 2.55 2.84 4.94
N LEU A 137 1.62 3.41 4.18
CA LEU A 137 0.99 2.76 3.05
C LEU A 137 1.95 2.69 1.85
N VAL A 138 1.92 1.56 1.14
CA VAL A 138 2.69 1.38 -0.09
C VAL A 138 1.91 2.01 -1.25
N GLN A 139 1.95 3.34 -1.37
CA GLN A 139 1.10 4.09 -2.31
C GLN A 139 1.54 3.99 -3.78
N GLU A 140 2.84 4.12 -4.11
CA GLU A 140 3.28 4.18 -5.51
C GLU A 140 4.33 3.11 -5.87
N VAL A 141 3.90 2.18 -6.73
CA VAL A 141 4.70 1.03 -7.16
C VAL A 141 4.70 0.94 -8.69
N ALA A 142 5.76 1.48 -9.31
CA ALA A 142 5.94 1.44 -10.76
C ALA A 142 4.72 1.98 -11.55
N GLY A 143 4.20 3.16 -11.16
CA GLY A 143 3.02 3.78 -11.79
C GLY A 143 1.69 3.11 -11.45
N HIS A 144 1.65 2.29 -10.40
CA HIS A 144 0.43 1.70 -9.86
C HIS A 144 0.23 2.16 -8.43
N ASN A 145 -1.02 2.47 -8.09
CA ASN A 145 -1.40 2.88 -6.75
C ASN A 145 -2.34 1.89 -6.08
N GLN A 146 -2.24 1.80 -4.75
CA GLN A 146 -3.28 1.16 -3.96
C GLN A 146 -4.51 2.08 -3.94
N TRP A 147 -5.66 1.55 -4.33
CA TRP A 147 -6.92 2.31 -4.35
C TRP A 147 -7.50 2.40 -2.94
N ILE A 148 -6.96 3.33 -2.16
CA ILE A 148 -7.42 3.64 -0.81
C ILE A 148 -8.05 5.03 -0.87
N MET A 149 -9.34 5.09 -0.56
CA MET A 149 -10.11 6.32 -0.60
C MET A 149 -10.41 6.78 0.82
N ASP A 150 -9.71 7.82 1.24
CA ASP A 150 -10.07 8.62 2.42
C ASP A 150 -11.08 9.68 1.96
N GLU A 151 -12.23 9.75 2.61
CA GLU A 151 -13.33 10.61 2.18
C GLU A 151 -13.43 11.87 3.07
N ILE A 152 -13.73 12.99 2.44
CA ILE A 152 -14.23 14.20 3.11
C ILE A 152 -15.70 14.41 2.72
N CYS A 153 -16.49 14.90 3.67
CA CYS A 153 -17.92 15.13 3.42
C CYS A 153 -18.17 16.59 3.09
N SER A 154 -18.99 16.83 2.07
CA SER A 154 -19.57 18.15 1.86
C SER A 154 -20.49 18.48 3.02
N ALA A 155 -20.42 19.72 3.52
CA ALA A 155 -21.38 20.29 4.47
C ALA A 155 -22.72 20.54 3.76
N GLN A 156 -23.38 19.48 3.31
CA GLN A 156 -24.70 19.53 2.71
C GLN A 156 -25.68 18.99 3.74
N GLN A 157 -26.50 19.89 4.28
CA GLN A 157 -27.64 19.54 5.12
C GLN A 157 -28.87 19.41 4.21
N ASP A 158 -29.61 18.33 4.34
CA ASP A 158 -30.88 18.12 3.64
C ASP A 158 -31.95 17.73 4.67
N GLY A 159 -32.81 18.69 5.04
CA GLY A 159 -33.81 18.52 6.10
C GLY A 159 -33.18 18.16 7.45
N ASP A 160 -33.66 17.07 8.07
CA ASP A 160 -33.21 16.56 9.38
C ASP A 160 -31.93 15.67 9.29
N MET A 161 -31.29 15.58 8.12
CA MET A 161 -30.09 14.78 7.92
C MET A 161 -28.85 15.65 7.73
N ALA A 162 -27.84 15.40 8.56
CA ALA A 162 -26.52 16.01 8.49
C ALA A 162 -25.50 15.00 7.94
N CYS A 163 -24.52 15.49 7.18
CA CYS A 163 -23.40 14.66 6.75
C CYS A 163 -22.30 14.64 7.80
N GLY A 164 -21.90 13.42 8.18
CA GLY A 164 -20.82 13.17 9.13
C GLY A 164 -19.74 12.28 8.54
N LEU A 165 -18.59 12.30 9.22
CA LEU A 165 -17.50 11.36 8.98
C LEU A 165 -17.64 10.19 9.95
N ALA A 166 -17.57 8.98 9.40
CA ALA A 166 -17.38 7.76 10.18
C ALA A 166 -16.08 7.10 9.77
N GLU A 167 -15.56 6.24 10.64
CA GLU A 167 -14.38 5.45 10.35
C GLU A 167 -14.77 4.12 9.70
N ARG A 168 -13.98 3.67 8.73
CA ARG A 168 -14.11 2.39 8.06
C ARG A 168 -12.75 1.71 7.97
N GLU A 169 -12.75 0.41 8.18
CA GLU A 169 -11.60 -0.44 7.94
C GLU A 169 -11.45 -0.80 6.46
N MET A 170 -10.25 -0.64 5.92
CA MET A 170 -9.92 -1.00 4.55
C MET A 170 -8.64 -1.84 4.49
N PRO A 171 -8.60 -2.92 3.68
CA PRO A 171 -7.38 -3.68 3.51
C PRO A 171 -6.33 -2.84 2.78
N ALA A 172 -5.10 -2.85 3.28
CA ALA A 172 -3.97 -2.17 2.65
C ALA A 172 -2.66 -2.92 2.89
N LEU A 173 -1.74 -2.83 1.93
CA LEU A 173 -0.35 -3.21 2.11
C LEU A 173 0.43 -2.04 2.70
N PHE A 174 1.12 -2.27 3.81
CA PHE A 174 1.81 -1.23 4.55
C PHE A 174 3.10 -1.73 5.22
N ILE A 175 3.84 -0.78 5.78
CA ILE A 175 5.00 -1.00 6.65
C ILE A 175 4.60 -0.61 8.07
N ASN A 176 4.73 -1.53 9.03
CA ASN A 176 4.34 -1.29 10.42
C ASN A 176 5.43 -0.54 11.19
N LEU A 177 5.36 0.79 11.20
CA LEU A 177 6.38 1.64 11.80
C LEU A 177 6.44 1.45 13.32
N SER A 178 5.26 1.41 13.97
CA SER A 178 5.12 1.12 15.39
C SER A 178 5.71 -0.25 15.76
N GLY A 179 5.38 -1.28 15.00
CA GLY A 179 5.87 -2.64 15.19
C GLY A 179 7.39 -2.76 15.07
N ILE A 180 7.97 -2.10 14.05
CA ILE A 180 9.43 -2.04 13.87
C ILE A 180 10.12 -1.38 15.07
N LEU A 181 9.56 -0.29 15.60
CA LEU A 181 10.12 0.38 16.78
C LEU A 181 9.98 -0.47 18.05
N ALA A 182 8.86 -1.18 18.21
CA ALA A 182 8.60 -2.02 19.38
C ALA A 182 9.49 -3.28 19.41
N THR A 183 9.77 -3.86 18.24
CA THR A 183 10.56 -5.10 18.10
C THR A 183 12.04 -4.85 17.79
N GLU A 184 12.48 -3.60 17.83
CA GLU A 184 13.81 -3.17 17.40
C GLU A 184 14.17 -3.63 15.96
N GLY A 185 13.17 -3.79 15.11
CA GLY A 185 13.31 -4.19 13.71
C GLY A 185 13.48 -5.69 13.47
N SER A 186 13.25 -6.54 14.49
CA SER A 186 13.26 -7.99 14.28
C SER A 186 12.13 -8.47 13.37
N ASP A 187 11.03 -7.73 13.31
CA ASP A 187 9.84 -8.03 12.49
C ASP A 187 9.60 -6.93 11.43
N ALA A 188 10.67 -6.52 10.76
CA ALA A 188 10.65 -5.47 9.74
C ALA A 188 10.27 -6.02 8.35
N ASP A 189 9.00 -6.38 8.20
CA ASP A 189 8.42 -6.85 6.94
C ASP A 189 7.27 -5.95 6.46
N PHE A 190 6.80 -6.20 5.24
CA PHE A 190 5.56 -5.65 4.72
C PHE A 190 4.40 -6.49 5.23
N ASP A 191 3.40 -5.81 5.77
CA ASP A 191 2.22 -6.47 6.30
C ASP A 191 0.98 -6.06 5.50
N MET A 192 -0.04 -6.91 5.56
CA MET A 192 -1.33 -6.68 4.94
C MET A 192 -2.41 -6.89 5.99
N ALA A 193 -3.00 -5.78 6.44
CA ALA A 193 -4.09 -5.79 7.38
C ALA A 193 -5.07 -4.65 7.07
N TYR A 194 -5.99 -4.41 8.01
CA TYR A 194 -6.96 -3.33 7.90
C TYR A 194 -6.40 -2.03 8.48
N ILE A 195 -6.50 -0.97 7.68
CA ILE A 195 -6.25 0.41 8.09
C ILE A 195 -7.56 1.16 8.28
N VAL A 196 -7.53 2.19 9.10
CA VAL A 196 -8.68 3.07 9.33
C VAL A 196 -8.65 4.24 8.36
N VAL A 197 -9.73 4.40 7.60
CA VAL A 197 -9.98 5.55 6.73
C VAL A 197 -11.31 6.21 7.09
N ASN A 198 -11.51 7.45 6.67
CA ASN A 198 -12.76 8.16 6.83
C ASN A 198 -13.72 7.83 5.67
N CYS A 199 -14.99 7.70 5.99
CA CYS A 199 -16.09 7.58 5.04
C CYS A 199 -17.23 8.53 5.39
N CYS A 200 -17.97 8.97 4.37
CA CYS A 200 -19.13 9.82 4.54
C CYS A 200 -20.39 9.03 4.84
N VAL A 201 -21.07 9.43 5.92
CA VAL A 201 -22.33 8.85 6.38
C VAL A 201 -23.38 9.93 6.60
N ALA A 202 -24.64 9.57 6.41
CA ALA A 202 -25.77 10.40 6.82
C ALA A 202 -26.05 10.15 8.30
N MET A 203 -26.16 11.22 9.08
CA MET A 203 -26.49 11.22 10.50
C MET A 203 -27.83 11.93 10.68
N ARG A 204 -28.68 11.41 11.57
CA ARG A 204 -29.88 12.13 12.02
C ARG A 204 -29.46 13.05 13.16
N GLU A 205 -29.88 14.31 13.12
CA GLU A 205 -29.76 15.23 14.26
C GLU A 205 -30.67 14.83 15.43
#